data_AF-A0A7S3S449-F1
#
_entry.id   AF-A0A7S3S449-F1
#
_cell.length_a   1.000
_cell.length_b   1.000
_cell.length_c   1.000
_cell.angle_alpha   90.00
_cell.angle_beta   90.00
_cell.angle_gamma   90.00
#
_symmetry.space_group_name_H-M   'P 1'
#
loop_
_entity.id
_entity.type
_entity.pdbx_description
1 polymer ?
#
loop_
_entity_poly.entity_id
_entity_poly.type
_entity_poly.pdbx_seq_one_letter_code
_entity_poly.pdbx_strand_id
1 'polypeptide(L)'
;GGPGAPSTFGLFQEFGPFLLNEDSMRTEDFLQSGIPTPMFNRWTWANVTSLCEIDSPPPMGASFCTMGNGTAGSTGGPAGDPYSCGPWTDSSVAEANHKAHKSF
;
A
#
# COMPACT_ATOMS: atom_id res chain seq x y z
N GLY A 1 3.01 8.82 -2.30
CA GLY A 1 1.67 8.88 -1.70
C GLY A 1 1.43 10.20 -0.98
N GLY A 2 0.18 10.49 -0.62
CA GLY A 2 -0.39 11.64 0.12
C GLY A 2 0.45 12.89 0.46
N PRO A 3 1.13 13.00 1.62
CA PRO A 3 1.55 11.95 2.55
C PRO A 3 0.35 11.17 3.09
N GLY A 4 0.48 9.84 3.07
CA GLY A 4 -0.60 8.98 3.54
C GLY A 4 -1.43 8.25 2.47
N ALA A 5 -1.00 8.25 1.20
CA ALA A 5 -1.63 7.40 0.19
C ALA A 5 -0.77 6.13 0.03
N PRO A 6 -1.38 4.93 0.07
CA PRO A 6 -0.66 3.69 -0.10
C PRO A 6 -0.14 3.56 -1.53
N SER A 7 1.05 3.01 -1.69
CA SER A 7 1.63 2.74 -2.99
C SER A 7 0.89 1.58 -3.70
N THR A 8 0.11 0.78 -2.96
CA THR A 8 -0.72 -0.31 -3.51
C THR A 8 -1.80 0.22 -4.45
N PHE A 9 -2.13 1.50 -4.33
CA PHE A 9 -2.90 2.21 -5.35
C PHE A 9 -2.20 2.18 -6.71
N GLY A 10 -0.89 2.48 -6.78
CA GLY A 10 -0.14 2.45 -8.03
C GLY A 10 -0.06 1.04 -8.64
N LEU A 11 0.03 0.01 -7.80
CA LEU A 11 0.01 -1.37 -8.23
C LEU A 11 -1.34 -1.79 -8.84
N PHE A 12 -2.47 -1.38 -8.24
CA PHE A 12 -3.79 -1.83 -8.67
C PHE A 12 -4.60 -0.83 -9.52
N GLN A 13 -4.11 0.39 -9.71
CA GLN A 13 -4.85 1.42 -10.46
C GLN A 13 -4.02 2.10 -11.54
N GLU A 14 -2.69 1.99 -11.51
CA GLU A 14 -1.80 2.71 -12.41
C GLU A 14 -0.96 1.74 -13.28
N PHE A 15 0.16 1.27 -12.76
CA PHE A 15 1.23 0.65 -13.57
C PHE A 15 1.49 -0.84 -13.26
N GLY A 16 0.84 -1.40 -12.24
CA GLY A 16 1.02 -2.80 -11.89
C GLY A 16 0.43 -3.78 -12.90
N PRO A 17 0.68 -5.08 -12.72
CA PRO A 17 0.32 -6.13 -13.67
C PRO A 17 -1.19 -6.41 -13.72
N PHE A 18 -1.92 -6.02 -12.67
CA PHE A 18 -3.37 -6.20 -12.59
C PHE A 18 -4.02 -4.90 -12.11
N LEU A 19 -5.17 -4.56 -12.68
CA LEU A 19 -5.98 -3.42 -12.30
C LEU A 19 -7.24 -3.89 -11.56
N LEU A 20 -7.66 -3.09 -10.57
CA LEU A 20 -8.97 -3.19 -9.92
C LEU A 20 -9.79 -1.97 -10.32
N ASN A 21 -10.61 -2.10 -11.36
CA ASN A 21 -11.40 -1.00 -11.93
C ASN A 21 -12.86 -1.41 -12.15
N GLU A 22 -13.66 -0.61 -12.87
CA GLU A 22 -15.08 -0.93 -13.09
C GLU A 22 -15.30 -2.26 -13.82
N ASP A 23 -14.37 -2.71 -14.65
CA ASP A 23 -14.47 -3.99 -15.34
C ASP A 23 -14.27 -5.18 -14.38
N SER A 24 -13.53 -4.97 -13.28
CA SER A 24 -13.40 -5.97 -12.20
C SER A 24 -14.73 -6.34 -11.55
N MET A 25 -15.77 -5.52 -11.74
CA MET A 25 -17.12 -5.71 -11.20
C MET A 25 -18.11 -6.27 -12.23
N ARG A 26 -17.64 -6.63 -13.43
CA ARG A 26 -18.48 -7.07 -14.57
C ARG A 26 -18.22 -8.52 -15.01
N THR A 27 -17.36 -9.24 -14.29
CA THR A 27 -16.97 -10.63 -14.60
C THR A 27 -17.93 -11.65 -13.97
N GLU A 28 -17.97 -12.85 -14.54
CA GLU A 28 -18.71 -13.98 -13.94
C GLU A 28 -18.15 -14.35 -12.55
N ASP A 29 -16.82 -14.30 -12.38
CA ASP A 29 -16.16 -14.56 -11.11
C ASP A 29 -16.59 -13.57 -10.01
N PHE A 30 -16.76 -12.28 -10.35
CA PHE A 30 -17.32 -11.30 -9.41
C PHE A 30 -18.78 -11.61 -9.07
N LEU A 31 -19.61 -11.95 -10.07
CA LEU A 31 -21.02 -12.29 -9.85
C LEU A 31 -21.19 -13.51 -8.92
N GLN A 32 -20.25 -14.46 -8.97
CA GLN A 32 -20.27 -15.65 -8.11
C GLN A 32 -19.67 -15.43 -6.72
N SER A 33 -18.57 -14.66 -6.62
CA SER A 33 -17.80 -14.51 -5.37
C SER A 33 -18.07 -13.22 -4.60
N GLY A 34 -18.56 -12.17 -5.26
CA GLY A 34 -18.62 -10.81 -4.74
C GLY A 34 -17.24 -10.13 -4.61
N ILE A 35 -16.16 -10.76 -5.05
CA ILE A 35 -14.79 -10.24 -4.97
C ILE A 35 -14.41 -9.65 -6.34
N PRO A 36 -13.94 -8.38 -6.42
CA PRO A 36 -13.54 -7.78 -7.69
C PRO A 36 -12.46 -8.62 -8.40
N THR A 37 -12.67 -8.93 -9.67
CA THR A 37 -11.71 -9.72 -10.45
C THR A 37 -10.54 -8.85 -10.93
N PRO A 38 -9.27 -9.21 -10.64
CA PRO A 38 -8.11 -8.48 -11.14
C PRO A 38 -8.04 -8.55 -12.67
N MET A 39 -7.99 -7.39 -13.32
CA MET A 39 -7.94 -7.28 -14.79
C MET A 39 -6.49 -7.14 -15.24
N PHE A 40 -6.01 -8.00 -16.14
CA PHE A 40 -4.63 -7.94 -16.61
C PHE A 40 -4.31 -6.59 -17.31
N ASN A 41 -3.25 -5.93 -16.87
CA ASN A 41 -2.77 -4.69 -17.45
C ASN A 41 -1.72 -4.96 -18.55
N ARG A 42 -2.14 -4.92 -19.81
CA ARG A 42 -1.21 -5.08 -20.94
C ARG A 42 -0.11 -4.00 -21.02
N TRP A 43 -0.31 -2.86 -20.35
CA TRP A 43 0.63 -1.73 -20.31
C TRP A 43 1.45 -1.67 -19.01
N THR A 44 1.47 -2.76 -18.25
CA THR A 44 2.22 -2.81 -17.00
C THR A 44 3.71 -2.48 -17.17
N TRP A 45 4.27 -1.79 -16.19
CA TRP A 45 5.72 -1.56 -16.12
C TRP A 45 6.49 -2.87 -15.86
N ALA A 46 5.81 -3.92 -15.39
CA ALA A 46 6.40 -5.25 -15.21
C ALA A 46 6.92 -5.88 -16.52
N ASN A 47 6.51 -5.34 -17.67
CA ASN A 47 7.00 -5.79 -18.99
C ASN A 47 8.49 -5.50 -19.21
N VAL A 48 9.07 -4.51 -18.52
CA VAL A 48 10.45 -4.05 -18.74
C VAL A 48 11.31 -4.03 -17.48
N THR A 49 10.71 -4.23 -16.31
CA THR A 49 11.42 -4.22 -15.02
C THR A 49 10.67 -5.03 -13.97
N SER A 50 11.35 -5.40 -12.89
CA SER A 50 10.67 -5.84 -11.67
C SER A 50 10.04 -4.65 -10.96
N LEU A 51 8.86 -4.85 -10.36
CA LEU A 51 8.17 -3.85 -9.56
C LEU A 51 8.33 -4.20 -8.08
N CYS A 52 8.80 -3.24 -7.28
CA CYS A 52 8.82 -3.30 -5.83
C CYS A 52 8.07 -2.09 -5.32
N GLU A 53 7.06 -2.33 -4.48
CA GLU A 53 6.12 -1.32 -4.04
C GLU A 53 5.99 -1.42 -2.52
N ILE A 54 6.08 -0.27 -1.84
CA ILE A 54 6.13 -0.17 -0.39
C ILE A 54 5.13 0.90 0.03
N ASP A 55 4.13 0.51 0.82
CA ASP A 55 3.26 1.46 1.48
C ASP A 55 4.04 2.18 2.59
N SER A 56 4.19 3.49 2.46
CA SER A 56 5.04 4.28 3.35
C SER A 56 4.53 5.72 3.55
N PRO A 57 4.72 6.30 4.75
CA PRO A 57 5.22 5.66 5.98
C PRO A 57 4.11 4.81 6.66
N PRO A 58 4.41 3.91 7.61
CA PRO A 58 3.35 3.31 8.43
C PRO A 58 2.55 4.42 9.14
N PRO A 59 1.22 4.32 9.29
CA PRO A 59 0.39 3.13 9.11
C PRO A 59 -0.28 3.06 7.72
N MET A 60 0.40 3.43 6.63
CA MET A 60 -0.23 3.45 5.32
C MET A 60 -0.41 2.06 4.71
N GLY A 61 -1.57 1.85 4.09
CA GLY A 61 -1.94 0.60 3.45
C GLY A 61 -1.79 -0.58 4.40
N ALA A 62 -0.94 -1.55 4.04
CA ALA A 62 -0.67 -2.70 4.90
C ALA A 62 0.46 -2.47 5.92
N SER A 63 1.20 -1.36 5.83
CA SER A 63 2.29 -1.03 6.76
C SER A 63 1.73 -0.55 8.10
N PHE A 64 2.31 -0.99 9.21
CA PHE A 64 1.95 -0.54 10.56
C PHE A 64 3.18 -0.46 11.47
N CYS A 65 3.06 0.24 12.60
CA CYS A 65 4.06 0.24 13.67
C CYS A 65 3.56 -0.62 14.83
N THR A 66 4.43 -1.41 15.46
CA THR A 66 4.02 -2.36 16.51
C THR A 66 3.55 -1.66 17.79
N MET A 67 4.18 -0.55 18.19
CA MET A 67 4.03 0.04 19.53
C MET A 67 3.23 1.35 19.58
N GLY A 68 2.72 1.82 18.44
CA GLY A 68 2.12 3.15 18.34
C GLY A 68 3.18 4.26 18.29
N ASN A 69 2.76 5.51 18.40
CA ASN A 69 3.60 6.72 18.31
C ASN A 69 4.09 7.22 19.70
N GLY A 70 3.77 6.49 20.77
CA GLY A 70 4.13 6.84 22.15
C GLY A 70 3.20 7.82 22.86
N THR A 71 2.12 8.32 22.22
CA THR A 71 1.12 9.17 22.86
C THR A 71 0.02 8.36 23.55
N ALA A 72 -0.55 8.90 24.63
CA ALA A 72 -1.71 8.29 25.29
C ALA A 72 -2.88 8.13 24.29
N GLY A 73 -3.31 6.90 24.04
CA GLY A 73 -4.36 6.57 23.07
C GLY A 73 -3.86 6.06 21.71
N SER A 74 -2.55 6.12 21.44
CA SER A 74 -1.98 5.51 20.23
C SER A 74 -1.77 4.02 20.45
N THR A 75 -2.44 3.18 19.66
CA THR A 75 -2.28 1.73 19.69
C THR A 75 -1.64 1.28 18.38
N GLY A 76 -0.46 0.66 18.47
CA GLY A 76 0.17 0.05 17.31
C GLY A 76 -0.50 -1.24 16.85
N GLY A 77 -0.01 -1.79 15.75
CA GLY A 77 -0.51 -3.02 15.14
C GLY A 77 -1.40 -2.76 13.91
N PRO A 78 -1.87 -3.83 13.25
CA PRO A 78 -2.69 -3.72 12.04
C PRO A 78 -4.03 -3.00 12.24
N ALA A 79 -4.51 -2.91 13.48
CA ALA A 79 -5.74 -2.20 13.83
C ALA A 79 -5.50 -0.75 14.28
N GLY A 80 -4.26 -0.25 14.16
CA GLY A 80 -3.93 1.14 14.45
C GLY A 80 -4.68 2.10 13.53
N ASP A 81 -5.01 3.28 14.05
CA ASP A 81 -5.62 4.36 13.30
C ASP A 81 -4.58 5.13 12.44
N PRO A 82 -5.01 6.06 11.56
CA PRO A 82 -4.10 6.83 10.72
C PRO A 82 -3.05 7.67 11.46
N TYR A 83 -3.24 7.91 12.76
CA TYR A 83 -2.34 8.69 13.63
C TYR A 83 -1.48 7.80 14.52
N SER A 84 -1.59 6.48 14.39
CA SER A 84 -0.98 5.53 15.32
C SER A 84 0.53 5.43 15.18
N CYS A 85 1.14 5.91 14.09
CA CYS A 85 2.59 5.90 13.92
C CYS A 85 3.15 7.30 13.70
N GLY A 86 4.47 7.44 13.84
CA GLY A 86 5.15 8.73 13.73
C GLY A 86 5.44 9.36 15.10
N PRO A 87 5.54 10.70 15.19
CA PRO A 87 5.37 11.68 14.12
C PRO A 87 6.39 11.50 12.98
N TRP A 88 5.94 11.72 11.75
CA TRP A 88 6.76 11.60 10.55
C TRP A 88 7.26 12.98 10.09
N THR A 89 8.55 13.03 9.76
CA THR A 89 9.18 14.14 9.03
C THR A 89 9.82 13.55 7.78
N ASP A 90 10.12 14.40 6.79
CA ASP A 90 10.78 13.93 5.56
C ASP A 90 12.07 13.14 5.86
N SER A 91 12.83 13.58 6.87
CA SER A 91 14.04 12.88 7.32
C SER A 91 13.75 11.53 7.96
N SER A 92 12.74 11.43 8.85
CA SER A 92 12.43 10.15 9.50
C SER A 92 11.77 9.15 8.55
N VAL A 93 10.98 9.63 7.57
CA VAL A 93 10.42 8.79 6.49
C VAL A 93 11.52 8.31 5.56
N ALA A 94 12.46 9.18 5.15
CA ALA A 94 13.59 8.78 4.32
C ALA A 94 14.46 7.73 5.03
N GLU A 95 14.73 7.90 6.33
CA GLU A 95 15.45 6.91 7.12
C GLU A 95 14.71 5.57 7.20
N ALA A 96 13.40 5.58 7.46
CA ALA A 96 12.57 4.38 7.50
C ALA A 96 12.56 3.66 6.15
N ASN A 97 12.39 4.40 5.05
CA ASN A 97 12.42 3.85 3.69
C ASN A 97 13.78 3.25 3.36
N HIS A 98 14.88 3.92 3.72
CA HIS A 98 16.21 3.39 3.50
C HIS A 98 16.43 2.07 4.26
N LYS A 99 15.97 1.98 5.51
CA LYS A 99 16.01 0.73 6.29
C LYS A 99 15.21 -0.38 5.61
N ALA A 100 13.99 -0.08 5.15
CA ALA A 100 13.16 -1.05 4.44
C ALA A 100 13.85 -1.60 3.18
N HIS A 101 14.44 -0.73 2.34
CA HIS A 101 15.14 -1.15 1.13
C HIS A 101 16.38 -2.00 1.41
N LYS A 102 17.08 -1.78 2.53
CA LYS A 102 18.24 -2.60 2.92
C LYS A 102 17.88 -3.98 3.45
N SER A 103 16.64 -4.18 3.90
CA SER A 103 16.16 -5.45 4.46
C SER A 103 15.44 -6.34 3.44
N PHE A 104 15.29 -5.88 2.19
CA PHE A 104 14.77 -6.69 1.08
C PHE A 104 15.79 -7.70 0.56
#